data_AF-A0A7X7TMW7-F1
#
_entry.id   AF-A0A7X7TMW7-F1
#
_cell.length_a   1.000
_cell.length_b   1.000
_cell.length_c   1.000
_cell.angle_alpha   90.00
_cell.angle_beta   90.00
_cell.angle_gamma   90.00
#
_symmetry.space_group_name_H-M   'P 1'
#
loop_
_entity.id
_entity.type
_entity.pdbx_description
1 polymer ?
#
loop_
_entity_poly.entity_id
_entity_poly.type
_entity_poly.pdbx_seq_one_letter_code
_entity_poly.pdbx_strand_id
1 'polypeptide(L)' 'CAVLHTYDPLKETKELKKSPDKFYYFRSHYPLRREYNAFTVINADPTVADLLKQMGFKV' A
#
# COMPACT_ATOMS: atom_id res chain seq x y z
N CYS A 1 4.11 8.52 4.29
CA CYS A 1 5.02 8.13 3.19
C CYS A 1 4.20 7.60 2.01
N ALA A 2 4.59 7.86 0.75
CA ALA A 2 3.80 7.48 -0.44
C ALA A 2 3.40 5.99 -0.46
N VAL A 3 4.32 5.10 -0.05
CA VAL A 3 4.10 3.64 0.05
C VAL A 3 2.98 3.27 1.03
N LEU A 4 2.96 3.86 2.22
CA LEU A 4 1.92 3.60 3.24
C LEU A 4 0.55 4.16 2.83
N HIS A 5 0.53 5.20 1.99
CA HIS A 5 -0.71 5.67 1.37
C HIS A 5 -1.21 4.73 0.27
N THR A 6 -0.29 4.00 -0.38
CA THR A 6 -0.64 3.01 -1.40
C THR A 6 -1.31 1.81 -0.75
N TYR A 7 -0.74 1.32 0.35
CA TYR A 7 -1.21 0.14 1.05
C TYR A 7 -0.58 0.04 2.45
N ASP A 8 -1.42 -0.09 3.49
CA ASP A 8 -1.01 -0.26 4.88
C ASP A 8 -1.37 -1.67 5.40
N PRO A 9 -0.42 -2.61 5.40
CA PRO A 9 -0.66 -3.98 5.86
C PRO A 9 -0.83 -4.11 7.38
N LEU A 10 -0.50 -3.08 8.16
CA LEU A 10 -0.55 -3.16 9.63
C LEU A 10 -1.99 -3.19 10.13
N LYS A 11 -2.92 -2.52 9.43
CA LYS A 11 -4.35 -2.54 9.76
C LYS A 11 -4.92 -3.96 9.64
N GLU A 12 -4.68 -4.62 8.53
CA GLU A 12 -5.16 -5.98 8.29
C GLU A 12 -4.49 -6.99 9.22
N THR A 13 -3.19 -6.81 9.50
CA THR A 13 -2.48 -7.65 10.48
C THR A 13 -3.08 -7.55 11.88
N LYS A 14 -3.51 -6.35 12.29
CA LYS A 14 -4.13 -6.14 13.60
C LYS A 14 -5.51 -6.80 13.69
N GLU A 15 -6.33 -6.68 12.65
CA GLU A 15 -7.65 -7.31 12.61
C GLU A 15 -7.56 -8.84 12.51
N LEU A 16 -6.60 -9.38 11.74
CA LEU A 16 -6.38 -10.82 11.65
C LEU A 16 -5.90 -11.42 12.97
N LYS A 17 -4.99 -10.75 13.69
CA LYS A 17 -4.55 -11.18 15.02
C LYS A 17 -5.69 -11.16 16.05
N LYS A 18 -6.67 -10.27 15.88
CA LYS A 18 -7.83 -10.14 16.77
C LYS A 18 -8.92 -11.16 16.48
N SER A 19 -9.05 -11.63 15.24
CA SER A 19 -10.05 -12.62 14.82
C SER A 19 -9.44 -13.63 13.84
N PRO A 20 -8.56 -14.53 14.31
CA PRO A 20 -7.86 -15.50 13.46
C PRO A 20 -8.80 -16.50 12.78
N ASP A 21 -9.96 -16.76 13.38
CA ASP A 21 -11.06 -17.56 12.84
C ASP A 21 -11.64 -17.00 11.54
N LYS A 22 -11.49 -15.69 11.29
CA LYS A 22 -12.00 -15.00 10.10
C LYS A 22 -11.01 -14.95 8.94
N PHE A 23 -9.98 -15.79 8.94
CA PHE A 23 -8.95 -15.82 7.90
C PHE A 23 -9.52 -15.83 6.47
N TYR A 24 -10.49 -16.71 6.20
CA TYR A 24 -11.14 -16.79 4.88
C TYR A 24 -11.92 -15.52 4.53
N TYR A 25 -12.63 -14.94 5.49
CA TYR A 25 -13.39 -13.71 5.30
C TYR A 25 -12.48 -12.55 4.88
N PHE A 26 -11.32 -12.38 5.54
CA PHE A 26 -10.35 -11.34 5.20
C PHE A 26 -9.76 -11.52 3.80
N ARG A 27 -9.52 -12.77 3.36
CA ARG A 27 -9.06 -13.04 1.97
C ARG A 27 -10.14 -12.76 0.93
N SER A 28 -11.40 -13.10 1.22
CA SER A 28 -12.52 -12.88 0.31
C SER A 28 -12.94 -11.42 0.20
N HIS A 29 -12.73 -10.60 1.24
CA HIS A 29 -13.10 -9.19 1.29
C HIS A 29 -11.88 -8.26 1.22
N TYR A 30 -10.82 -8.69 0.54
CA TYR A 30 -9.62 -7.86 0.40
C TYR A 30 -9.97 -6.56 -0.33
N PRO A 31 -9.67 -5.38 0.24
CA PRO A 31 -9.88 -4.13 -0.46
C PRO A 31 -9.00 -4.09 -1.72
N LEU A 32 -9.46 -3.38 -2.74
CA LEU A 32 -8.76 -3.30 -4.02
C LEU A 32 -7.37 -2.66 -3.82
N ARG A 33 -6.34 -3.51 -3.82
CA ARG A 33 -4.94 -3.08 -3.72
C ARG A 33 -4.49 -2.59 -5.09
N ARG A 34 -4.22 -1.29 -5.19
CA ARG A 34 -3.66 -0.68 -6.39
C ARG A 34 -2.14 -0.75 -6.35
N GLU A 35 -1.52 -1.01 -7.50
CA GLU A 35 -0.06 -0.99 -7.63
C GLU A 35 0.48 0.44 -7.69
N TYR A 36 1.78 0.61 -7.44
CA TYR A 36 2.46 1.91 -7.40
C TYR A 36 2.27 2.73 -8.68
N ASN A 37 2.19 2.06 -9.84
CA ASN A 37 1.95 2.68 -11.15
C ASN A 37 0.60 3.45 -11.26
N ALA A 38 -0.35 3.16 -10.37
CA ALA A 38 -1.64 3.84 -10.31
C ALA A 38 -1.59 5.17 -9.55
N PHE A 39 -0.46 5.49 -8.91
CA PHE A 39 -0.30 6.69 -8.11
C PHE A 39 0.66 7.68 -8.79
N THR A 40 0.25 8.94 -8.82
CA THR A 40 1.10 10.07 -9.23
C THR A 40 1.51 10.85 -8.00
N VAL A 41 2.81 10.98 -7.76
CA VAL A 41 3.38 11.74 -6.65
C VAL A 41 3.72 13.14 -7.16
N ILE A 42 2.99 14.15 -6.66
CA ILE A 42 3.25 15.55 -6.96
C ILE A 42 4.21 16.16 -5.93
N ASN A 43 5.09 17.07 -6.35
CA ASN A 43 6.09 17.73 -5.50
C ASN A 43 7.02 16.75 -4.76
N ALA A 44 7.43 15.67 -5.41
CA ALA A 44 8.44 14.79 -4.83
C ALA A 44 9.77 15.55 -4.66
N ASP A 45 10.41 15.38 -3.51
CA ASP A 45 11.74 15.92 -3.28
C ASP A 45 12.72 15.29 -4.31
N PRO A 46 13.56 16.09 -4.99
CA PRO A 46 14.49 15.59 -6.01
C PRO A 46 15.39 14.46 -5.52
N THR A 47 15.71 14.43 -4.22
CA THR A 47 16.57 13.41 -3.61
C THR A 47 15.91 12.03 -3.53
N VAL A 48 14.57 11.96 -3.57
CA VAL A 48 13.80 10.70 -3.50
C VAL A 48 13.01 10.41 -4.77
N ALA A 49 12.95 11.34 -5.71
CA ALA A 49 12.22 11.19 -6.96
C ALA A 49 12.70 9.98 -7.79
N ASP A 50 14.01 9.78 -7.87
CA ASP A 50 14.58 8.64 -8.61
C ASP A 50 14.26 7.30 -7.93
N LEU A 51 14.31 7.25 -6.59
CA LEU A 51 13.92 6.07 -5.83
C LEU A 51 12.43 5.74 -6.06
N LEU A 52 11.56 6.75 -6.02
CA LEU A 52 10.13 6.57 -6.26
C LEU A 52 9.84 6.08 -7.69
N LYS A 53 10.56 6.58 -8.70
CA LYS A 53 10.47 6.08 -10.08
C LYS A 53 10.92 4.63 -10.19
N GLN A 54 12.04 4.25 -9.56
CA GLN A 54 12.50 2.86 -9.51
C GLN A 54 11.49 1.92 -8.84
N MET A 55 10.74 2.43 -7.86
CA MET A 55 9.66 1.69 -7.21
C MET A 55 8.38 1.59 -8.07
N GLY A 56 8.31 2.28 -9.20
CA GLY A 56 7.15 2.27 -10.10
C GLY A 56 6.09 3.34 -9.79
N PHE A 57 6.42 4.37 -9.00
CA PHE A 57 5.54 5.55 -8.90
C PHE A 57 5.69 6.44 -10.12
N LYS A 58 4.59 7.07 -10.54
CA LYS A 58 4.65 8.18 -11.50
C LYS A 58 5.02 9.44 -10.71
N VAL A 59 6.17 10.05 -11.02
CA VAL A 59 6.73 11.23 -10.34
C VAL A 59 7.06 12.30 -11.35
#